data_AF-A0A5B7F6M1-F1
#
_entry.id   AF-A0A5B7F6M1-F1
#
_cell.length_a   1.000
_cell.length_b   1.000
_cell.length_c   1.000
_cell.angle_alpha   90.00
_cell.angle_beta   90.00
_cell.angle_gamma   90.00
#
_symmetry.space_group_name_H-M   'P 1'
#
loop_
_entity.id
_entity.type
_entity.pdbx_description
1 polymer ?
#
loop_
_entity_poly.entity_id
_entity_poly.type
_entity_poly.pdbx_seq_one_letter_code
_entity_poly.pdbx_strand_id
1 'polypeptide(L)'
;MSEILYCPFFAVPILTVIKFANLHCRVGSKSGTCYTARQCRERSGQELGACAEGFGVCCYKEITCGGTTWANGTYLVSPGYPSSYNDARTCDLTVSRTPGVCQLRLDFETFEIFPPDQFGHCITDQFTVDDERKFKFLCGSAPSDWHFYLDVAEGSGPTVLRIVTGASSFRRLFSIRVTMIECAQKG
;
A
#
# COMPACT_ATOMS: atom_id res chain seq x y z
N MET A 1 -36.73 -43.51 -42.74
CA MET A 1 -35.49 -42.91 -43.26
C MET A 1 -35.51 -41.46 -42.79
N SER A 2 -34.94 -41.18 -41.61
CA SER A 2 -33.58 -40.60 -41.41
C SER A 2 -33.55 -39.16 -41.95
N GLU A 3 -33.22 -38.10 -41.20
CA GLU A 3 -32.07 -37.93 -40.30
C GLU A 3 -32.38 -36.96 -39.15
N ILE A 4 -31.96 -37.32 -37.93
CA ILE A 4 -31.90 -36.42 -36.78
C ILE A 4 -30.50 -35.78 -36.80
N LEU A 5 -30.44 -34.47 -37.05
CA LEU A 5 -29.21 -33.69 -37.04
C LEU A 5 -28.72 -33.56 -35.59
N TYR A 6 -27.75 -34.40 -35.21
CA TYR A 6 -27.01 -34.27 -33.95
C TYR A 6 -26.19 -32.98 -34.00
N CYS A 7 -26.63 -31.94 -33.28
CA CYS A 7 -25.77 -30.84 -32.91
C CYS A 7 -24.83 -31.36 -31.81
N PRO A 8 -23.50 -31.44 -32.03
CA PRO A 8 -22.61 -31.82 -30.96
C PRO A 8 -22.66 -30.69 -29.95
N PHE A 9 -23.18 -30.99 -28.75
CA PHE A 9 -23.00 -30.16 -27.58
C PHE A 9 -21.49 -29.98 -27.37
N PHE A 10 -20.94 -28.90 -27.93
CA PHE A 10 -19.71 -28.31 -27.40
C PHE A 10 -20.06 -27.86 -25.99
N ALA A 11 -19.78 -28.73 -25.01
CA ALA A 11 -19.73 -28.35 -23.61
C ALA A 11 -18.64 -27.29 -23.51
N VAL A 12 -19.03 -26.02 -23.61
CA VAL A 12 -18.16 -24.90 -23.27
C VAL A 12 -17.86 -25.10 -21.78
N PRO A 13 -16.59 -25.31 -21.37
CA PRO A 13 -16.30 -25.39 -19.96
C PRO A 13 -16.72 -24.07 -19.34
N ILE A 14 -17.64 -24.14 -18.38
CA ILE A 14 -18.02 -22.98 -17.58
C ILE A 14 -16.76 -22.61 -16.78
N LEU A 15 -16.01 -21.62 -17.24
CA LEU A 15 -14.93 -21.05 -16.44
C LEU A 15 -15.58 -20.38 -15.23
N THR A 16 -15.55 -21.06 -14.08
CA THR A 16 -15.88 -20.43 -12.81
C THR A 16 -14.75 -19.48 -12.44
N VAL A 17 -15.01 -18.18 -12.58
CA VAL A 17 -14.08 -17.15 -12.11
C VAL A 17 -14.13 -17.16 -10.59
N ILE A 18 -13.11 -17.73 -9.96
CA ILE A 18 -12.95 -17.70 -8.50
C ILE A 18 -12.71 -16.24 -8.10
N LYS A 19 -13.64 -15.66 -7.35
CA LYS A 19 -13.50 -14.36 -6.70
C LYS A 19 -13.39 -14.58 -5.20
N PHE A 20 -12.28 -14.16 -4.62
CA PHE A 20 -12.09 -14.08 -3.18
C PHE A 20 -11.83 -12.63 -2.76
N ALA A 21 -12.12 -12.31 -1.50
CA ALA A 21 -11.84 -11.00 -0.95
C ALA A 21 -10.32 -10.77 -0.87
N ASN A 22 -9.87 -9.57 -1.22
CA ASN A 22 -8.46 -9.17 -1.15
C ASN A 22 -8.06 -8.92 0.31
N LEU A 23 -7.93 -9.99 1.09
CA LEU A 23 -7.64 -9.94 2.52
C LEU A 23 -6.15 -9.77 2.79
N HIS A 24 -5.81 -9.26 3.97
CA HIS A 24 -4.44 -9.26 4.45
C HIS A 24 -3.91 -10.69 4.62
N CYS A 25 -2.68 -10.93 4.18
CA CYS A 25 -1.95 -12.19 4.34
C CYS A 25 -0.54 -11.92 4.85
N ARG A 26 0.08 -12.93 5.46
CA ARG A 26 1.44 -12.84 5.99
C ARG A 26 2.22 -14.10 5.65
N VAL A 27 3.46 -13.93 5.17
CA VAL A 27 4.40 -15.01 4.88
C VAL A 27 5.74 -14.66 5.51
N GLY A 28 6.11 -15.39 6.57
CA GLY A 28 7.28 -15.07 7.39
C GLY A 28 7.17 -13.68 8.04
N SER A 29 8.16 -12.83 7.78
CA SER A 29 8.19 -11.44 8.27
C SER A 29 7.51 -10.43 7.35
N LYS A 30 7.14 -10.82 6.12
CA LYS A 30 6.50 -9.91 5.17
C LYS A 30 4.98 -10.08 5.17
N SER A 31 4.32 -8.93 5.11
CA SER A 31 2.87 -8.77 5.07
C SER A 31 2.45 -8.34 3.67
N GLY A 32 1.33 -8.85 3.18
CA GLY A 32 0.82 -8.51 1.85
C GLY A 32 -0.69 -8.52 1.80
N THR A 33 -1.19 -8.49 0.56
CA THR A 33 -2.62 -8.61 0.24
C THR A 33 -2.80 -9.83 -0.66
N CYS A 34 -3.78 -10.67 -0.32
CA CYS A 34 -4.09 -11.86 -1.09
C CYS A 34 -4.71 -11.47 -2.42
N TYR A 35 -4.06 -11.83 -3.52
CA TYR A 35 -4.50 -11.58 -4.89
C TYR A 35 -4.33 -12.85 -5.73
N THR A 36 -4.96 -12.92 -6.90
CA THR A 36 -4.55 -13.93 -7.89
C THR A 36 -3.11 -13.65 -8.34
N ALA A 37 -2.37 -14.70 -8.75
CA ALA A 37 -1.00 -14.53 -9.26
C ALA A 37 -0.93 -13.52 -10.42
N ARG A 38 -1.92 -13.56 -11.32
CA ARG A 38 -2.06 -12.59 -12.41
C ARG A 38 -2.21 -11.15 -11.91
N GLN A 39 -3.13 -10.89 -10.97
CA GLN A 39 -3.32 -9.56 -10.41
C GLN A 39 -2.08 -9.06 -9.67
N CYS A 40 -1.36 -9.93 -8.97
CA CYS A 40 -0.12 -9.56 -8.31
C CYS A 40 0.94 -9.08 -9.32
N ARG A 41 1.10 -9.82 -10.43
CA ARG A 41 2.01 -9.45 -11.53
C ARG A 41 1.60 -8.17 -12.24
N GLU A 42 0.32 -7.99 -12.53
CA GLU A 42 -0.23 -6.77 -13.15
C GLU A 42 0.00 -5.53 -12.28
N ARG A 43 0.06 -5.70 -10.95
CA ARG A 43 0.39 -4.63 -9.99
C ARG A 43 1.90 -4.49 -9.76
N SER A 44 2.72 -5.28 -10.46
CA SER A 44 4.17 -5.36 -10.28
C SER A 44 4.55 -5.61 -8.82
N GLY A 45 3.82 -6.51 -8.16
CA GLY A 45 4.11 -6.98 -6.81
C GLY A 45 4.91 -8.28 -6.83
N GLN A 46 5.47 -8.63 -5.68
CA GLN A 46 6.19 -9.86 -5.40
C GLN A 46 5.23 -10.92 -4.84
N GLU A 47 5.24 -12.11 -5.40
CA GLU A 47 4.51 -13.27 -4.87
C GLU A 47 5.30 -13.85 -3.68
N LEU A 48 4.79 -13.72 -2.45
CA LEU A 48 5.48 -14.19 -1.24
C LEU A 48 5.20 -15.66 -0.91
N GLY A 49 3.99 -16.15 -1.21
CA GLY A 49 3.52 -17.49 -0.86
C GLY A 49 2.02 -17.64 -1.12
N ALA A 50 1.46 -18.81 -0.86
CA ALA A 50 0.04 -19.08 -1.11
C ALA A 50 -0.88 -18.39 -0.06
N CYS A 51 -2.09 -18.02 -0.49
CA CYS A 51 -3.17 -17.55 0.38
C CYS A 51 -4.53 -18.02 -0.18
N ALA A 52 -5.63 -17.76 0.53
CA ALA A 52 -6.98 -18.20 0.15
C ALA A 52 -7.02 -19.69 -0.25
N GLU A 53 -6.53 -20.56 0.65
CA GLU A 53 -6.48 -22.02 0.43
C GLU A 53 -5.76 -22.47 -0.86
N GLY A 54 -4.83 -21.65 -1.36
CA GLY A 54 -4.06 -21.93 -2.57
C GLY A 54 -4.66 -21.36 -3.85
N PHE A 55 -5.81 -20.68 -3.78
CA PHE A 55 -6.38 -19.97 -4.93
C PHE A 55 -5.70 -18.63 -5.21
N GLY A 56 -4.95 -18.10 -4.24
CA GLY A 56 -4.24 -16.82 -4.35
C GLY A 56 -2.78 -16.88 -3.94
N VAL A 57 -2.08 -15.78 -4.19
CA VAL A 57 -0.74 -15.49 -3.71
C VAL A 57 -0.76 -14.28 -2.80
N CYS A 58 0.04 -14.32 -1.74
CA CYS A 58 0.26 -13.20 -0.88
C CYS A 58 1.15 -12.19 -1.60
N CYS A 59 0.52 -11.16 -2.15
CA CYS A 59 1.20 -10.17 -2.97
C CYS A 59 1.78 -9.06 -2.11
N TYR A 60 3.08 -8.84 -2.23
CA TYR A 60 3.78 -7.75 -1.58
C TYR A 60 4.17 -6.70 -2.60
N LYS A 61 3.66 -5.48 -2.43
CA LYS A 61 4.01 -4.37 -3.30
C LYS A 61 4.68 -3.29 -2.46
N GLU A 62 5.95 -3.04 -2.76
CA GLU A 62 6.68 -1.89 -2.22
C GLU A 62 7.00 -0.90 -3.34
N ILE A 63 7.05 0.38 -2.97
CA ILE A 63 7.43 1.51 -3.80
C ILE A 63 8.33 2.41 -2.95
N THR A 64 9.41 2.88 -3.55
CA THR A 64 10.29 3.88 -2.93
C THR A 64 9.98 5.28 -3.47
N CYS A 65 10.80 6.25 -3.11
CA CYS A 65 10.62 7.67 -3.41
C CYS A 65 10.36 7.96 -4.89
N GLY A 66 9.40 8.85 -5.15
CA GLY A 66 9.04 9.34 -6.49
C GLY A 66 8.05 8.45 -7.25
N GLY A 67 7.52 7.40 -6.60
CA GLY A 67 6.60 6.48 -7.24
C GLY A 67 5.13 6.88 -7.11
N THR A 68 4.30 6.22 -7.93
CA THR A 68 2.84 6.33 -7.90
C THR A 68 2.24 4.94 -7.72
N THR A 69 1.19 4.83 -6.90
CA THR A 69 0.44 3.58 -6.74
C THR A 69 -1.07 3.76 -6.91
N TRP A 70 -1.68 2.78 -7.55
CA TRP A 70 -3.14 2.54 -7.57
C TRP A 70 -3.48 1.18 -6.94
N ALA A 71 -2.49 0.51 -6.34
CA ALA A 71 -2.65 -0.79 -5.73
C ALA A 71 -2.91 -0.66 -4.23
N ASN A 72 -3.99 -1.30 -3.78
CA ASN A 72 -4.33 -1.36 -2.36
C ASN A 72 -3.30 -2.21 -1.60
N GLY A 73 -2.89 -1.76 -0.41
CA GLY A 73 -1.89 -2.43 0.43
C GLY A 73 -0.45 -2.22 -0.05
N THR A 74 -0.17 -1.11 -0.73
CA THR A 74 1.19 -0.75 -1.16
C THR A 74 2.01 -0.22 0.01
N TYR A 75 3.27 -0.61 0.09
CA TYR A 75 4.24 -0.12 1.06
C TYR A 75 5.08 1.02 0.48
N LEU A 76 5.09 2.17 1.15
CA LEU A 76 6.11 3.20 0.98
C LEU A 76 7.34 2.81 1.80
N VAL A 77 8.45 2.51 1.13
CA VAL A 77 9.70 2.08 1.79
C VAL A 77 10.83 3.07 1.55
N SER A 78 11.69 3.22 2.56
CA SER A 78 12.88 4.07 2.46
C SER A 78 13.83 3.61 1.36
N PRO A 79 14.62 4.50 0.74
CA PRO A 79 15.66 4.10 -0.20
C PRO A 79 16.59 3.06 0.43
N GLY A 80 16.85 1.96 -0.29
CA GLY A 80 17.70 0.88 0.19
C GLY A 80 17.08 0.00 1.29
N TYR A 81 15.78 0.12 1.58
CA TYR A 81 15.06 -0.76 2.50
C TYR A 81 15.36 -2.24 2.18
N PRO A 82 15.64 -3.10 3.18
CA PRO A 82 15.48 -2.90 4.63
C PRO A 82 16.66 -2.20 5.34
N SER A 83 17.69 -1.76 4.61
CA SER A 83 18.77 -0.97 5.19
C SER A 83 18.34 0.49 5.36
N SER A 84 18.94 1.17 6.35
CA SER A 84 18.73 2.59 6.55
C SER A 84 19.49 3.43 5.52
N TYR A 85 19.01 4.65 5.28
CA TYR A 85 19.69 5.66 4.47
C TYR A 85 19.96 6.93 5.29
N ASN A 86 20.84 7.80 4.78
CA ASN A 86 21.28 8.99 5.50
C ASN A 86 21.20 10.29 4.68
N ASP A 87 20.92 10.21 3.38
CA ASP A 87 20.95 11.40 2.51
C ASP A 87 19.72 12.28 2.70
N ALA A 88 19.93 13.60 2.62
CA ALA A 88 18.85 14.56 2.48
C ALA A 88 18.12 14.38 1.14
N ARG A 89 16.79 14.30 1.18
CA ARG A 89 15.93 14.17 -0.01
C ARG A 89 14.47 14.45 0.31
N THR A 90 13.71 14.68 -0.74
CA THR A 90 12.25 14.59 -0.73
C THR A 90 11.83 13.23 -1.28
N CYS A 91 11.04 12.50 -0.50
CA CYS A 91 10.53 11.18 -0.82
C CYS A 91 9.01 11.23 -0.88
N ASP A 92 8.47 11.29 -2.09
CA ASP A 92 7.04 11.35 -2.33
C ASP A 92 6.52 9.98 -2.77
N LEU A 93 5.33 9.60 -2.26
CA LEU A 93 4.48 8.57 -2.83
C LEU A 93 3.16 9.20 -3.24
N THR A 94 2.84 9.15 -4.53
CA THR A 94 1.53 9.55 -5.03
C THR A 94 0.57 8.36 -4.96
N VAL A 95 -0.48 8.49 -4.15
CA VAL A 95 -1.54 7.49 -4.02
C VAL A 95 -2.70 7.90 -4.93
N SER A 96 -2.73 7.31 -6.12
CA SER A 96 -3.82 7.45 -7.08
C SER A 96 -4.97 6.53 -6.66
N ARG A 97 -6.00 7.14 -6.07
CA ARG A 97 -7.13 6.40 -5.51
C ARG A 97 -8.05 5.89 -6.60
N THR A 98 -8.55 4.67 -6.43
CA THR A 98 -9.61 4.12 -7.27
C THR A 98 -10.97 4.74 -6.92
N PRO A 99 -11.93 4.81 -7.86
CA PRO A 99 -13.30 5.24 -7.57
C PRO A 99 -13.90 4.46 -6.38
N GLY A 100 -14.74 5.13 -5.58
CA GLY A 100 -15.37 4.53 -4.40
C GLY A 100 -14.49 4.45 -3.15
N VAL A 101 -13.26 4.97 -3.16
CA VAL A 101 -12.40 5.07 -1.96
C VAL A 101 -12.69 6.38 -1.21
N CYS A 102 -13.08 6.28 0.06
CA CYS A 102 -13.39 7.43 0.93
C CYS A 102 -12.43 7.60 2.11
N GLN A 103 -11.52 6.65 2.32
CA GLN A 103 -10.57 6.71 3.41
C GLN A 103 -9.27 5.98 3.06
N LEU A 104 -8.15 6.52 3.50
CA LEU A 104 -6.87 5.84 3.51
C LEU A 104 -6.53 5.47 4.95
N ARG A 105 -6.05 4.25 5.16
CA ARG A 105 -5.40 3.83 6.40
C ARG A 105 -3.90 3.71 6.15
N LEU A 106 -3.12 4.38 6.99
CA LEU A 106 -1.67 4.30 6.99
C LEU A 106 -1.25 3.47 8.20
N ASP A 107 -0.55 2.35 7.99
CA ASP A 107 0.02 1.53 9.05
C ASP A 107 1.56 1.67 9.04
N PHE A 108 2.13 2.10 10.15
CA PHE A 108 3.56 2.39 10.29
C PHE A 108 4.31 1.16 10.81
N GLU A 109 4.57 0.19 9.93
CA GLU A 109 5.27 -1.05 10.33
C GLU A 109 6.72 -0.78 10.79
N THR A 110 7.36 0.22 10.19
CA THR A 110 8.64 0.76 10.66
C THR A 110 8.67 2.25 10.35
N PHE A 111 9.08 3.06 11.33
CA PHE A 111 9.23 4.49 11.12
C PHE A 111 10.26 5.05 12.10
N GLU A 112 11.39 5.50 11.55
CA GLU A 112 12.48 6.16 12.26
C GLU A 112 13.05 7.22 11.30
N ILE A 113 12.79 8.49 11.61
CA ILE A 113 13.38 9.67 10.95
C ILE A 113 13.89 10.64 12.03
N PHE A 114 14.58 11.72 11.63
CA PHE A 114 15.21 12.63 12.57
C PHE A 114 14.21 13.12 13.64
N PRO A 115 14.57 13.07 14.94
CA PRO A 115 13.65 13.39 16.03
C PRO A 115 13.28 14.89 16.08
N PRO A 116 12.20 15.26 16.79
CA PRO A 116 11.90 16.67 17.02
C PRO A 116 12.99 17.34 17.88
N ASP A 117 13.04 18.67 17.83
CA ASP A 117 13.83 19.46 18.76
C ASP A 117 13.26 19.44 20.19
N GLN A 118 13.92 20.12 21.12
CA GLN A 118 13.49 20.20 22.52
C GLN A 118 12.11 20.86 22.74
N PHE A 119 11.54 21.52 21.72
CA PHE A 119 10.23 22.16 21.75
C PHE A 119 9.17 21.34 21.01
N GLY A 120 9.53 20.16 20.49
CA GLY A 120 8.61 19.31 19.73
C GLY A 120 8.51 19.67 18.25
N HIS A 121 9.39 20.51 17.71
CA HIS A 121 9.35 20.88 16.31
C HIS A 121 10.15 19.91 15.43
N CYS A 122 9.51 19.46 14.35
CA CYS A 122 10.14 18.65 13.31
C CYS A 122 10.88 19.56 12.32
N ILE A 123 12.08 20.03 12.67
CA ILE A 123 12.83 20.99 11.83
C ILE A 123 13.65 20.28 10.74
N THR A 124 14.25 19.14 11.04
CA THR A 124 15.19 18.46 10.13
C THR A 124 14.49 17.49 9.18
N ASP A 125 13.68 16.58 9.73
CA ASP A 125 12.90 15.65 8.92
C ASP A 125 11.41 15.85 9.21
N GLN A 126 10.58 15.70 8.19
CA GLN A 126 9.13 15.86 8.27
C GLN A 126 8.44 14.81 7.40
N PHE A 127 7.48 14.11 7.97
CA PHE A 127 6.45 13.38 7.24
C PHE A 127 5.18 14.21 7.17
N THR A 128 4.65 14.42 5.97
CA THR A 128 3.42 15.15 5.72
C THR A 128 2.51 14.37 4.78
N VAL A 129 1.22 14.69 4.83
CA VAL A 129 0.24 14.17 3.88
C VAL A 129 -0.53 15.35 3.31
N ASP A 130 -0.59 15.43 1.99
CA ASP A 130 -1.30 16.51 1.31
C ASP A 130 -2.80 16.49 1.69
N ASP A 131 -3.35 17.69 1.89
CA ASP A 131 -4.73 17.95 2.31
C ASP A 131 -5.17 17.38 3.68
N GLU A 132 -4.27 16.75 4.44
CA GLU A 132 -4.55 16.33 5.82
C GLU A 132 -4.51 17.52 6.78
N ARG A 133 -5.43 17.53 7.75
CA ARG A 133 -5.62 18.64 8.71
C ARG A 133 -5.54 18.20 10.17
N LYS A 134 -5.64 16.89 10.46
CA LYS A 134 -5.51 16.31 11.80
C LYS A 134 -4.09 16.46 12.34
N PHE A 135 -3.09 16.52 11.47
CA PHE A 135 -1.69 16.84 11.80
C PHE A 135 -1.04 17.63 10.67
N LYS A 136 -0.01 18.43 10.99
CA LYS A 136 0.75 19.20 9.99
C LYS A 136 2.00 18.47 9.51
N PHE A 137 2.74 17.85 10.45
CA PHE A 137 3.93 17.05 10.18
C PHE A 137 4.15 16.06 11.33
N LEU A 138 4.84 14.95 11.04
CA LEU A 138 5.33 13.98 12.04
C LEU A 138 6.84 13.77 11.86
N CYS A 139 7.55 13.45 12.95
CA CYS A 139 8.98 13.10 12.92
C CYS A 139 9.36 12.23 14.12
N GLY A 140 10.62 11.78 14.18
CA GLY A 140 11.09 10.82 15.18
C GLY A 140 10.72 9.38 14.83
N SER A 141 10.25 8.62 15.82
CA SER A 141 9.95 7.20 15.67
C SER A 141 8.52 6.87 16.06
N ALA A 142 7.96 5.82 15.45
CA ALA A 142 6.64 5.31 15.78
C ALA A 142 6.68 3.83 16.21
N PRO A 143 5.81 3.42 17.15
CA PRO A 143 5.53 2.01 17.40
C PRO A 143 5.01 1.30 16.15
N SER A 144 5.28 0.01 16.01
CA SER A 144 4.93 -0.79 14.81
C SER A 144 3.42 -1.02 14.61
N ASP A 145 2.60 -0.75 15.62
CA ASP A 145 1.14 -0.87 15.62
C ASP A 145 0.44 0.48 15.39
N TRP A 146 1.21 1.56 15.21
CA TRP A 146 0.66 2.88 15.01
C TRP A 146 0.04 3.03 13.63
N HIS A 147 -1.14 3.63 13.58
CA HIS A 147 -1.88 3.81 12.34
C HIS A 147 -2.74 5.09 12.35
N PHE A 148 -3.01 5.60 11.15
CA PHE A 148 -3.85 6.78 10.94
C PHE A 148 -4.92 6.52 9.90
N TYR A 149 -6.09 7.12 10.12
CA TYR A 149 -7.17 7.17 9.13
C TYR A 149 -7.29 8.58 8.57
N LEU A 150 -7.11 8.68 7.25
CA LEU A 150 -7.18 9.91 6.49
C LEU A 150 -8.47 9.91 5.67
N ASP A 151 -9.32 10.89 5.91
CA ASP A 151 -10.57 11.02 5.17
C ASP A 151 -10.30 11.70 3.83
N VAL A 152 -10.71 11.04 2.74
CA VAL A 152 -10.53 11.55 1.38
C VAL A 152 -11.89 11.67 0.72
N ALA A 153 -12.14 12.79 0.06
CA ALA A 153 -13.37 12.96 -0.71
C ALA A 153 -13.40 11.99 -1.89
N GLU A 154 -14.56 11.37 -2.14
CA GLU A 154 -14.73 10.53 -3.31
C GLU A 154 -14.52 11.36 -4.59
N GLY A 155 -13.77 10.81 -5.55
CA GLY A 155 -13.50 11.49 -6.82
C GLY A 155 -12.51 12.66 -6.73
N SER A 156 -11.91 12.94 -5.57
CA SER A 156 -10.84 13.96 -5.48
C SER A 156 -9.52 13.48 -6.09
N GLY A 157 -8.57 14.40 -6.33
CA GLY A 157 -7.25 14.11 -6.92
C GLY A 157 -6.33 13.30 -5.98
N PRO A 158 -5.20 12.75 -6.46
CA PRO A 158 -4.36 11.82 -5.69
C PRO A 158 -3.89 12.41 -4.34
N THR A 159 -3.62 11.54 -3.36
CA THR A 159 -3.05 11.93 -2.06
C THR A 159 -1.56 11.72 -2.13
N VAL A 160 -0.75 12.71 -1.74
CA VAL A 160 0.70 12.53 -1.68
C VAL A 160 1.13 12.35 -0.23
N LEU A 161 1.81 11.23 0.03
CA LEU A 161 2.57 11.03 1.26
C LEU A 161 3.98 11.53 1.02
N ARG A 162 4.50 12.40 1.88
CA ARG A 162 5.79 13.06 1.65
C ARG A 162 6.68 12.97 2.87
N ILE A 163 7.91 12.50 2.67
CA ILE A 163 8.97 12.53 3.68
C ILE A 163 10.08 13.44 3.16
N VAL A 164 10.26 14.58 3.81
CA VAL A 164 11.39 15.49 3.57
C VAL A 164 12.44 15.22 4.63
N THR A 165 13.69 15.08 4.21
CA THR A 165 14.81 14.79 5.10
C THR A 165 15.94 15.79 4.92
N GLY A 166 16.51 16.23 6.04
CA GLY A 166 17.57 17.22 6.09
C GLY A 166 18.98 16.63 5.99
N ALA A 167 19.99 17.51 5.85
CA ALA A 167 21.40 17.12 5.69
C ALA A 167 22.08 16.56 6.96
N SER A 168 21.40 16.61 8.11
CA SER A 168 21.93 16.02 9.34
C SER A 168 22.10 14.51 9.20
N SER A 169 23.24 14.00 9.67
CA SER A 169 23.53 12.57 9.66
C SER A 169 22.65 11.84 10.68
N PHE A 170 21.72 11.03 10.21
CA PHE A 170 20.80 10.23 11.01
C PHE A 170 20.35 8.99 10.22
N ARG A 171 20.23 7.85 10.90
CA ARG A 171 19.75 6.61 10.31
C ARG A 171 18.24 6.69 10.07
N ARG A 172 17.84 6.73 8.80
CA ARG A 172 16.41 6.80 8.42
C ARG A 172 15.95 5.48 7.89
N LEU A 173 14.85 4.97 8.44
CA LEU A 173 14.25 3.72 8.03
C LEU A 173 12.74 3.82 8.17
N PHE A 174 12.01 3.57 7.07
CA PHE A 174 10.55 3.55 7.13
C PHE A 174 9.97 2.52 6.16
N SER A 175 8.84 1.97 6.57
CA SER A 175 7.95 1.09 5.82
C SER A 175 6.52 1.42 6.26
N ILE A 176 5.77 2.11 5.41
CA ILE A 176 4.41 2.56 5.70
C ILE A 176 3.46 1.87 4.73
N ARG A 177 2.53 1.06 5.23
CA ARG A 177 1.51 0.42 4.41
C ARG A 177 0.35 1.37 4.17
N VAL A 178 -0.03 1.54 2.92
CA VAL A 178 -1.19 2.32 2.50
C VAL A 178 -2.32 1.38 2.13
N THR A 179 -3.41 1.44 2.88
CA THR A 179 -4.65 0.70 2.62
C THR A 179 -5.75 1.66 2.18
N MET A 180 -6.36 1.38 1.03
CA MET A 180 -7.53 2.10 0.53
C MET A 180 -8.80 1.43 1.08
N ILE A 181 -9.68 2.23 1.68
CA ILE A 181 -10.94 1.77 2.27
C ILE A 181 -12.09 2.36 1.45
N GLU A 182 -12.95 1.48 0.96
CA GLU A 182 -14.13 1.86 0.19
C GLU A 182 -15.16 2.58 1.05
N CYS A 183 -15.92 3.49 0.45
CA CYS A 183 -16.98 4.26 1.13
C CYS A 183 -18.00 3.35 1.82
N ALA A 184 -18.33 2.21 1.21
CA ALA A 184 -19.25 1.23 1.80
C ALA A 184 -18.72 0.53 3.06
N GLN A 185 -17.39 0.58 3.28
CA GLN A 185 -16.71 -0.01 4.43
C GLN A 185 -16.35 1.03 5.50
N LYS A 186 -16.57 2.31 5.20
CA LYS A 186 -16.36 3.41 6.15
C LYS A 186 -17.52 3.40 7.15
N GLY A 187 -17.20 3.05 8.41
CA GLY A 187 -18.15 3.06 9.54
C GLY A 187 -18.57 4.45 9.96
#